data_AF-A0A9P4ISM6-F1
#
_entry.id   AF-A0A9P4ISM6-F1
#
_cell.length_a   1.000
_cell.length_b   1.000
_cell.length_c   1.000
_cell.angle_alpha   90.00
_cell.angle_beta   90.00
_cell.angle_gamma   90.00
#
_symmetry.space_group_name_H-M   'P 1'
#
loop_
_entity.id
_entity.type
_entity.pdbx_description
1 polymer ?
#
loop_
_entity_poly.entity_id
_entity_poly.type
_entity_poly.pdbx_seq_one_letter_code
_entity_poly.pdbx_strand_id
1 'polypeptide(L)'
;MQELEEETSALRRELQVVIPPAPPHVQITRISEPTESRSIDGIDLGPAIIDHAFKLFFRDFHPLLPVLDPTVTPNVLYGKSPVLFWVVVSIGSRKHLVFPRLIDALSPRVSSLVLSSLSSRTNPLESIKAILLLLEWPFPSTSYRKDPSFVLSGALIHMAMQNGLHTPSILCIEIQKLGAESSFFDPSDIERAKLWAYVVVLYQRTCTGGGHPALWSVDTYTEQDQFKRILPQLPAELQLQLQLATIMSRAQRTFVQFGLPKLSSQQERTLDSVLQMVTTQLDTVESRASSACRLEVAAMHFFKSSEALDVQACQFIFDTIVKVYEFIRDQEKAHKLSSFCPNSVISAVMMGQALMLRIHKGPMAAYVDQERGSALFHAIVSFIKAVALEHGDKPTKVVSFSEQMWGSSKAFKNADGSLDLALRVRNRLSISLVHDAIIRWREEFLTPDRPVDLQQHTASILPANAAAHSDPIAPNIGQDDFAATLGTEAAMMPMNGLFGDFCFDLDDLWRTPDWQ
;
A
#
# COMPACT_ATOMS: atom_id res chain seq x y z
N MET A 1 20.09 -67.69 32.61
CA MET A 1 19.37 -66.81 31.66
C MET A 1 17.97 -66.48 32.16
N GLN A 2 17.21 -67.45 32.70
CA GLN A 2 15.89 -67.17 33.28
C GLN A 2 15.94 -66.33 34.58
N GLU A 3 16.94 -66.54 35.46
CA GLU A 3 17.17 -65.67 36.64
C GLU A 3 17.59 -64.23 36.28
N LEU A 4 18.31 -64.04 35.17
CA LEU A 4 18.71 -62.73 34.67
C LEU A 4 17.53 -61.97 34.03
N GLU A 5 16.55 -62.68 33.46
CA GLU A 5 15.29 -62.12 32.98
C GLU A 5 14.34 -61.77 34.15
N GLU A 6 14.35 -62.52 35.24
CA GLU A 6 13.58 -62.22 36.46
C GLU A 6 14.16 -61.02 37.24
N GLU A 7 15.49 -60.91 37.37
CA GLU A 7 16.12 -59.74 37.99
C GLU A 7 15.90 -58.46 37.17
N THR A 8 15.96 -58.53 35.84
CA THR A 8 15.73 -57.36 34.97
C THR A 8 14.25 -56.94 34.88
N SER A 9 13.32 -57.87 35.09
CA SER A 9 11.87 -57.56 35.17
C SER A 9 11.44 -57.11 36.56
N ALA A 10 12.11 -57.53 37.64
CA ALA A 10 11.97 -56.97 38.98
C ALA A 10 12.49 -55.52 39.07
N LEU A 11 13.68 -55.24 38.50
CA LEU A 11 14.23 -53.87 38.39
C LEU A 11 13.34 -52.94 37.56
N ARG A 12 12.67 -53.44 36.52
CA ARG A 12 11.68 -52.65 35.73
C ARG A 12 10.39 -52.35 36.50
N ARG A 13 9.98 -53.20 37.45
CA ARG A 13 8.80 -52.94 38.30
C ARG A 13 9.11 -51.99 39.45
N GLU A 14 10.31 -52.05 40.02
CA GLU A 14 10.74 -51.10 41.06
C GLU A 14 11.01 -49.69 40.49
N LEU A 15 11.42 -49.58 39.22
CA LEU A 15 11.59 -48.28 38.53
C LEU A 15 10.27 -47.62 38.07
N GLN A 16 9.11 -48.27 38.26
CA GLN A 16 7.80 -47.70 37.91
C GLN A 16 7.04 -47.08 39.09
N VAL A 17 7.60 -47.04 40.30
CA VAL A 17 6.98 -46.38 41.45
C VAL A 17 7.99 -45.44 42.10
N VAL A 18 7.60 -44.17 42.25
CA VAL A 18 8.31 -43.04 42.89
C VAL A 18 9.24 -42.20 41.99
N ILE A 19 8.64 -41.27 41.24
CA ILE A 19 9.22 -39.93 41.03
C ILE A 19 8.33 -38.95 41.82
N PRO A 20 8.88 -38.11 42.72
CA PRO A 20 8.11 -37.12 43.48
C PRO A 20 7.49 -36.06 42.54
N PRO A 21 6.41 -35.37 42.96
CA PRO A 21 5.77 -34.35 42.13
C PRO A 21 6.75 -33.21 41.88
N ALA A 22 7.13 -33.03 40.62
CA ALA A 22 7.73 -31.78 40.16
C ALA A 22 6.67 -30.67 40.30
N PRO A 23 7.06 -29.42 40.63
CA PRO A 23 6.14 -28.28 40.54
C PRO A 23 5.54 -28.27 39.13
N PRO A 24 4.28 -27.84 38.95
CA PRO A 24 3.55 -28.05 37.71
C PRO A 24 4.29 -27.40 36.54
N HIS A 25 5.12 -28.18 35.86
CA HIS A 25 5.51 -27.92 34.50
C HIS A 25 4.27 -28.23 33.70
N VAL A 26 3.49 -27.19 33.46
CA VAL A 26 2.43 -27.18 32.46
C VAL A 26 3.13 -27.42 31.12
N GLN A 27 3.34 -28.68 30.78
CA GLN A 27 3.57 -29.09 29.42
C GLN A 27 2.23 -28.89 28.73
N ILE A 28 2.01 -27.65 28.28
CA ILE A 28 0.92 -27.32 27.38
C ILE A 28 1.23 -28.03 26.07
N THR A 29 0.96 -29.34 25.99
CA THR A 29 0.49 -29.93 24.76
C THR A 29 -0.79 -29.18 24.42
N ARG A 30 -0.63 -28.05 23.71
CA ARG A 30 -1.72 -27.33 23.07
C ARG A 30 -2.29 -28.33 22.07
N ILE A 31 -3.24 -29.14 22.52
CA ILE A 31 -4.22 -29.73 21.63
C ILE A 31 -4.91 -28.50 21.05
N SER A 32 -4.42 -28.01 19.92
CA SER A 32 -5.12 -26.96 19.20
C SER A 32 -6.50 -27.52 18.92
N GLU A 33 -7.52 -26.91 19.51
CA GLU A 33 -8.90 -27.24 19.20
C GLU A 33 -9.05 -27.26 17.67
N PRO A 34 -9.80 -28.24 17.11
CA PRO A 34 -10.00 -28.29 15.68
C PRO A 34 -10.64 -26.98 15.22
N THR A 35 -10.17 -26.46 14.10
CA THR A 35 -10.72 -25.24 13.52
C THR A 35 -12.21 -25.41 13.28
N GLU A 36 -13.00 -24.42 13.69
CA GLU A 36 -14.45 -24.45 13.53
C GLU A 36 -14.86 -23.83 12.20
N SER A 37 -15.98 -24.27 11.62
CA SER A 37 -16.59 -23.61 10.47
C SER A 37 -17.00 -22.17 10.84
N ARG A 38 -16.82 -21.24 9.91
CA ARG A 38 -17.15 -19.81 10.10
C ARG A 38 -17.98 -19.29 8.94
N SER A 39 -18.91 -18.39 9.25
CA SER A 39 -19.86 -17.82 8.30
C SER A 39 -19.76 -16.29 8.23
N ILE A 40 -19.85 -15.72 7.04
CA ILE A 40 -19.99 -14.26 6.84
C ILE A 40 -21.05 -13.99 5.78
N ASP A 41 -22.12 -13.26 6.15
CA ASP A 41 -23.23 -12.87 5.28
C ASP A 41 -23.70 -13.98 4.31
N GLY A 42 -23.95 -15.18 4.85
CA GLY A 42 -24.45 -16.34 4.10
C GLY A 42 -23.39 -17.16 3.35
N ILE A 43 -22.10 -16.85 3.50
CA ILE A 43 -20.99 -17.68 3.02
C ILE A 43 -20.44 -18.50 4.18
N ASP A 44 -20.57 -19.82 4.11
CA ASP A 44 -20.02 -20.75 5.10
C ASP A 44 -18.69 -21.33 4.60
N LEU A 45 -17.62 -21.17 5.38
CA LEU A 45 -16.32 -21.77 5.13
C LEU A 45 -16.05 -22.91 6.10
N GLY A 46 -15.72 -24.07 5.54
CA GLY A 46 -15.31 -25.24 6.31
C GLY A 46 -13.89 -25.11 6.87
N PRO A 47 -13.55 -25.88 7.92
CA PRO A 47 -12.27 -25.78 8.63
C PRO A 47 -11.04 -25.93 7.74
N ALA A 48 -11.07 -26.87 6.80
CA ALA A 48 -9.94 -27.16 5.92
C ALA A 48 -9.57 -25.97 5.01
N ILE A 49 -10.56 -25.18 4.57
CA ILE A 49 -10.33 -23.97 3.76
C ILE A 49 -9.70 -22.88 4.63
N ILE A 50 -10.22 -22.70 5.85
CA ILE A 50 -9.71 -21.73 6.83
C ILE A 50 -8.26 -22.05 7.18
N ASP A 51 -7.95 -23.30 7.53
CA ASP A 51 -6.60 -23.74 7.86
C ASP A 51 -5.63 -23.55 6.70
N HIS A 52 -6.08 -23.85 5.47
CA HIS A 52 -5.28 -23.64 4.27
C HIS A 52 -4.97 -22.16 4.05
N ALA A 53 -5.97 -21.29 4.16
CA ALA A 53 -5.80 -19.85 4.02
C ALA A 53 -4.84 -19.28 5.08
N PHE A 54 -4.99 -19.67 6.35
CA PHE A 54 -4.07 -19.27 7.42
C PHE A 54 -2.63 -19.72 7.14
N LYS A 55 -2.45 -20.97 6.72
CA LYS A 55 -1.13 -21.50 6.36
C LYS A 55 -0.47 -20.68 5.26
N LEU A 56 -1.21 -20.35 4.20
CA LEU A 56 -0.70 -19.52 3.10
C LEU A 56 -0.38 -18.10 3.56
N PHE A 57 -1.27 -17.48 4.35
CA PHE A 57 -1.05 -16.15 4.91
C PHE A 57 0.27 -16.07 5.71
N PHE A 58 0.46 -16.97 6.68
CA PHE A 58 1.64 -16.95 7.53
C PHE A 58 2.94 -17.34 6.81
N ARG A 59 2.84 -18.16 5.75
CA ARG A 59 4.00 -18.55 4.94
C ARG A 59 4.47 -17.43 4.01
N ASP A 60 3.55 -16.81 3.28
CA ASP A 60 3.90 -15.95 2.12
C ASP A 60 3.72 -14.45 2.39
N PHE A 61 2.71 -14.08 3.19
CA PHE A 61 2.30 -12.68 3.37
C PHE A 61 2.85 -12.08 4.67
N HIS A 62 2.72 -12.81 5.78
CA HIS A 62 3.18 -12.38 7.09
C HIS A 62 4.66 -11.99 7.16
N PRO A 63 5.61 -12.66 6.47
CA PRO A 63 7.02 -12.23 6.48
C PRO A 63 7.24 -10.81 5.94
N LEU A 64 6.38 -10.31 5.06
CA LEU A 64 6.46 -8.96 4.50
C LEU A 64 5.85 -7.89 5.42
N LEU A 65 4.87 -8.29 6.24
CA LEU A 65 4.17 -7.40 7.17
C LEU A 65 3.84 -8.14 8.50
N PRO A 66 4.86 -8.38 9.35
CA PRO A 66 4.72 -9.24 10.54
C PRO A 66 4.04 -8.54 11.72
N VAL A 67 2.74 -8.31 11.60
CA VAL A 67 1.89 -7.61 12.60
C VAL A 67 1.06 -8.54 13.49
N LEU A 68 1.09 -9.85 13.19
CA LEU A 68 0.40 -10.91 13.94
C LEU A 68 1.40 -11.84 14.62
N ASP A 69 0.95 -12.54 15.65
CA ASP A 69 1.69 -13.66 16.24
C ASP A 69 1.45 -14.92 15.38
N PRO A 70 2.49 -15.55 14.80
CA PRO A 70 2.35 -16.78 14.02
C PRO A 70 1.78 -17.98 14.77
N THR A 71 1.76 -17.93 16.11
CA THR A 71 1.24 -19.02 16.94
C THR A 71 -0.27 -18.94 17.21
N VAL A 72 -0.94 -17.86 16.75
CA VAL A 72 -2.38 -17.68 16.92
C VAL A 72 -3.17 -18.66 16.04
N THR A 73 -4.12 -19.38 16.63
CA THR A 73 -4.97 -20.31 15.89
C THR A 73 -6.16 -19.57 15.25
N PRO A 74 -6.79 -20.14 14.20
CA PRO A 74 -7.95 -19.52 13.56
C PRO A 74 -9.10 -19.23 14.53
N ASN A 75 -9.39 -20.17 15.44
CA ASN A 75 -10.46 -20.01 16.44
C ASN A 75 -10.18 -18.85 17.41
N VAL A 76 -8.93 -18.75 17.89
CA VAL A 76 -8.53 -17.66 18.79
C VAL A 76 -8.59 -16.31 18.07
N LEU A 77 -8.12 -16.24 16.82
CA LEU A 77 -8.18 -14.99 16.06
C LEU A 77 -9.61 -14.56 15.77
N TYR A 78 -10.50 -15.50 15.42
CA TYR A 78 -11.92 -15.23 15.20
C TYR A 78 -12.61 -14.70 16.47
N GLY A 79 -12.38 -15.36 17.61
CA GLY A 79 -12.93 -14.93 18.89
C GLY A 79 -12.42 -13.56 19.33
N LYS A 80 -11.17 -13.21 18.99
CA LYS A 80 -10.61 -11.89 19.30
C LYS A 80 -11.12 -10.79 18.37
N SER A 81 -11.12 -11.03 17.06
CA SER A 81 -11.51 -10.03 16.07
C SER A 81 -11.99 -10.70 14.78
N PRO A 82 -13.31 -10.74 14.53
CA PRO A 82 -13.87 -11.26 13.28
C PRO A 82 -13.36 -10.52 12.06
N VAL A 83 -13.19 -9.19 12.13
CA VAL A 83 -12.67 -8.39 11.00
C VAL A 83 -11.25 -8.80 10.62
N LEU A 84 -10.37 -8.96 11.61
CA LEU A 84 -8.99 -9.37 11.36
C LEU A 84 -8.91 -10.80 10.84
N PHE A 85 -9.71 -11.71 11.41
CA PHE A 85 -9.82 -13.08 10.92
C PHE A 85 -10.21 -13.12 9.44
N TRP A 86 -11.29 -12.43 9.06
CA TRP A 86 -11.79 -12.48 7.68
C TRP A 86 -10.85 -11.83 6.68
N VAL A 87 -10.09 -10.80 7.10
CA VAL A 87 -9.01 -10.24 6.27
C VAL A 87 -7.88 -11.26 6.07
N VAL A 88 -7.44 -11.95 7.12
CA VAL A 88 -6.41 -13.00 7.01
C VAL A 88 -6.86 -14.14 6.09
N VAL A 89 -8.09 -14.62 6.26
CA VAL A 89 -8.68 -15.65 5.38
C VAL A 89 -8.73 -15.16 3.93
N SER A 90 -9.17 -13.92 3.71
CA SER A 90 -9.25 -13.34 2.37
C SER A 90 -7.90 -13.26 1.69
N ILE A 91 -6.86 -12.79 2.40
CA ILE A 91 -5.50 -12.67 1.85
C ILE A 91 -4.92 -14.06 1.56
N GLY A 92 -5.07 -15.00 2.49
CA GLY A 92 -4.62 -16.38 2.31
C GLY A 92 -5.37 -17.16 1.22
N SER A 93 -6.60 -16.72 0.89
CA SER A 93 -7.42 -17.32 -0.18
C SER A 93 -7.15 -16.71 -1.56
N ARG A 94 -6.24 -15.74 -1.69
CA ARG A 94 -5.85 -15.19 -2.99
C ARG A 94 -5.25 -16.32 -3.83
N LYS A 95 -5.75 -16.48 -5.06
CA LYS A 95 -5.33 -17.54 -6.01
C LYS A 95 -5.56 -18.96 -5.48
N HIS A 96 -6.58 -19.15 -4.66
CA HIS A 96 -6.97 -20.48 -4.20
C HIS A 96 -7.33 -21.37 -5.40
N LEU A 97 -6.54 -22.43 -5.62
CA LEU A 97 -6.66 -23.28 -6.81
C LEU A 97 -8.00 -24.01 -6.90
N VAL A 98 -8.52 -24.48 -5.75
CA VAL A 98 -9.78 -25.23 -5.68
C VAL A 98 -11.02 -24.34 -5.77
N PHE A 99 -10.97 -23.12 -5.23
CA PHE A 99 -12.09 -22.18 -5.21
C PHE A 99 -11.64 -20.80 -5.74
N PRO A 100 -11.40 -20.65 -7.05
CA PRO A 100 -10.88 -19.40 -7.61
C PRO A 100 -11.76 -18.19 -7.34
N ARG A 101 -13.09 -18.39 -7.28
CA ARG A 101 -14.08 -17.33 -7.01
C ARG A 101 -14.32 -17.02 -5.52
N LEU A 102 -13.53 -17.61 -4.62
CA LEU A 102 -13.68 -17.37 -3.18
C LEU A 102 -13.37 -15.90 -2.84
N ILE A 103 -12.37 -15.30 -3.49
CA ILE A 103 -12.02 -13.90 -3.24
C ILE A 103 -13.11 -12.94 -3.75
N ASP A 104 -13.70 -13.20 -4.92
CA ASP A 104 -14.86 -12.46 -5.44
C ASP A 104 -16.02 -12.48 -4.44
N ALA A 105 -16.28 -13.67 -3.87
CA ALA A 105 -17.36 -13.88 -2.91
C ALA A 105 -17.09 -13.15 -1.59
N LEU A 106 -15.87 -13.20 -1.05
CA LEU A 106 -15.52 -12.57 0.23
C LEU A 106 -15.39 -11.04 0.13
N SER A 107 -14.88 -10.52 -0.99
CA SER A 107 -14.53 -9.10 -1.18
C SER A 107 -15.58 -8.10 -0.68
N PRO A 108 -16.85 -8.12 -1.13
CA PRO A 108 -17.84 -7.14 -0.67
C PRO A 108 -18.24 -7.30 0.81
N ARG A 109 -18.24 -8.54 1.34
CA ARG A 109 -18.65 -8.83 2.73
C ARG A 109 -17.57 -8.35 3.71
N VAL A 110 -16.32 -8.71 3.41
CA VAL A 110 -15.17 -8.31 4.23
C VAL A 110 -14.93 -6.81 4.11
N SER A 111 -15.14 -6.21 2.94
CA SER A 111 -15.09 -4.74 2.77
C SER A 111 -16.12 -4.04 3.65
N SER A 112 -17.37 -4.53 3.66
CA SER A 112 -18.41 -3.99 4.55
C SER A 112 -18.01 -4.12 6.03
N LEU A 113 -17.51 -5.29 6.44
CA LEU A 113 -17.05 -5.55 7.80
C LEU A 113 -15.90 -4.60 8.22
N VAL A 114 -14.94 -4.35 7.33
CA VAL A 114 -13.84 -3.41 7.56
C VAL A 114 -14.36 -1.98 7.71
N LEU A 115 -15.28 -1.54 6.86
CA LEU A 115 -15.88 -0.21 6.96
C LEU A 115 -16.65 -0.05 8.28
N SER A 116 -17.42 -1.05 8.71
CA SER A 116 -18.10 -1.02 10.01
C SER A 116 -17.12 -0.99 11.18
N SER A 117 -15.94 -1.60 11.05
CA SER A 117 -14.91 -1.58 12.08
C SER A 117 -14.34 -0.18 12.34
N LEU A 118 -14.46 0.76 11.39
CA LEU A 118 -14.01 2.15 11.54
C LEU A 118 -14.71 2.88 12.69
N SER A 119 -15.97 2.55 12.95
CA SER A 119 -16.77 3.17 14.01
C SER A 119 -16.71 2.38 15.32
N SER A 120 -16.17 1.16 15.32
CA SER A 120 -16.13 0.31 16.50
C SER A 120 -15.03 0.72 17.47
N ARG A 121 -15.32 0.64 18.77
CA ARG A 121 -14.35 0.83 19.86
C ARG A 121 -13.84 -0.49 20.43
N THR A 122 -14.36 -1.63 19.98
CA THR A 122 -13.94 -2.94 20.45
C THR A 122 -12.68 -3.40 19.72
N ASN A 123 -11.64 -3.79 20.45
CA ASN A 123 -10.39 -4.33 19.88
C ASN A 123 -9.82 -3.48 18.72
N PRO A 124 -9.58 -2.17 18.95
CA PRO A 124 -9.22 -1.24 17.88
C PRO A 124 -7.85 -1.56 17.25
N LEU A 125 -6.93 -2.17 18.00
CA LEU A 125 -5.61 -2.56 17.47
C LEU A 125 -5.74 -3.68 16.43
N GLU A 126 -6.66 -4.61 16.63
CA GLU A 126 -6.97 -5.67 15.68
C GLU A 126 -7.62 -5.12 14.41
N SER A 127 -8.51 -4.14 14.55
CA SER A 127 -9.09 -3.41 13.40
C SER A 127 -8.02 -2.64 12.62
N ILE A 128 -7.10 -1.96 13.31
CA ILE A 128 -5.93 -1.29 12.69
C ILE A 128 -5.10 -2.30 11.90
N LYS A 129 -4.78 -3.46 12.49
CA LYS A 129 -4.03 -4.54 11.82
C LYS A 129 -4.77 -5.07 10.60
N ALA A 130 -6.10 -5.24 10.70
CA ALA A 130 -6.93 -5.72 9.59
C ALA A 130 -6.92 -4.74 8.42
N ILE A 131 -7.13 -3.46 8.69
CA ILE A 131 -7.11 -2.40 7.67
C ILE A 131 -5.72 -2.28 7.03
N LEU A 132 -4.66 -2.31 7.84
CA LEU A 132 -3.27 -2.27 7.38
C LEU A 132 -2.96 -3.43 6.41
N LEU A 133 -3.31 -4.67 6.78
CA LEU A 133 -3.12 -5.85 5.94
C LEU A 133 -3.92 -5.73 4.63
N LEU A 134 -5.17 -5.29 4.70
CA LEU A 134 -6.01 -5.14 3.52
C LEU A 134 -5.48 -4.07 2.56
N LEU A 135 -4.89 -2.97 3.05
CA LEU A 135 -4.32 -1.94 2.19
C LEU A 135 -3.02 -2.37 1.48
N GLU A 136 -2.22 -3.26 2.10
CA GLU A 136 -1.04 -3.83 1.44
C GLU A 136 -1.44 -4.87 0.38
N TRP A 137 -2.51 -5.64 0.63
CA TRP A 137 -3.09 -6.61 -0.31
C TRP A 137 -4.58 -6.34 -0.55
N PRO A 138 -4.94 -5.31 -1.33
CA PRO A 138 -6.33 -4.88 -1.54
C PRO A 138 -7.13 -5.93 -2.30
N PHE A 139 -8.45 -5.93 -2.13
CA PHE A 139 -9.31 -6.76 -2.96
C PHE A 139 -9.19 -6.38 -4.44
N PRO A 140 -9.35 -7.36 -5.35
CA PRO A 140 -9.45 -7.04 -6.77
C PRO A 140 -10.63 -6.09 -6.99
N SER A 141 -10.37 -5.06 -7.78
CA SER A 141 -11.40 -4.11 -8.19
C SER A 141 -11.29 -3.87 -9.69
N THR A 142 -12.42 -4.01 -10.36
CA THR A 142 -12.59 -3.67 -11.78
C THR A 142 -12.71 -2.16 -12.00
N SER A 143 -12.86 -1.38 -10.92
CA SER A 143 -13.03 0.08 -10.96
C SER A 143 -12.13 0.78 -9.93
N TYR A 144 -11.39 1.77 -10.39
CA TYR A 144 -10.63 2.69 -9.54
C TYR A 144 -11.55 3.54 -8.66
N ARG A 145 -12.75 3.95 -9.11
CA ARG A 145 -13.69 4.69 -8.23
C ARG A 145 -14.15 3.85 -7.03
N LYS A 146 -14.14 2.53 -7.18
CA LYS A 146 -14.43 1.59 -6.09
C LYS A 146 -13.22 1.29 -5.21
N ASP A 147 -12.03 1.81 -5.51
CA ASP A 147 -10.84 1.59 -4.68
C ASP A 147 -10.87 2.54 -3.46
N PRO A 148 -11.14 2.04 -2.24
CA PRO A 148 -11.21 2.88 -1.06
C PRO A 148 -9.81 3.15 -0.47
N SER A 149 -8.72 2.65 -1.08
CA SER A 149 -7.40 2.56 -0.44
C SER A 149 -6.89 3.89 0.09
N PHE A 150 -7.03 4.97 -0.68
CA PHE A 150 -6.57 6.30 -0.25
C PHE A 150 -7.36 6.80 0.97
N VAL A 151 -8.70 6.77 0.91
CA VAL A 151 -9.56 7.19 2.02
C VAL A 151 -9.34 6.33 3.25
N LEU A 152 -9.29 5.01 3.07
CA LEU A 152 -9.09 4.05 4.13
C LEU A 152 -7.69 4.18 4.77
N SER A 153 -6.65 4.55 4.02
CA SER A 153 -5.33 4.85 4.58
C SER A 153 -5.33 6.11 5.45
N GLY A 154 -6.10 7.13 5.06
CA GLY A 154 -6.33 8.32 5.88
C GLY A 154 -7.13 8.01 7.15
N ALA A 155 -8.11 7.12 7.07
CA ALA A 155 -8.84 6.65 8.25
C ALA A 155 -7.93 5.83 9.18
N LEU A 156 -7.07 4.97 8.62
CA LEU A 156 -6.12 4.14 9.36
C LEU A 156 -5.15 4.96 10.19
N ILE A 157 -4.51 5.98 9.60
CA ILE A 157 -3.54 6.82 10.33
C ILE A 157 -4.22 7.56 11.49
N HIS A 158 -5.43 8.10 11.28
CA HIS A 158 -6.17 8.78 12.34
C HIS A 158 -6.68 7.81 13.42
N MET A 159 -7.11 6.61 13.05
CA MET A 159 -7.48 5.57 14.01
C MET A 159 -6.26 5.14 14.85
N ALA A 160 -5.10 4.95 14.23
CA ALA A 160 -3.85 4.67 14.94
C ALA A 160 -3.49 5.79 15.93
N MET A 161 -3.67 7.05 15.51
CA MET A 161 -3.44 8.20 16.38
C MET A 161 -4.43 8.26 17.54
N GLN A 162 -5.71 8.01 17.29
CA GLN A 162 -6.74 8.01 18.32
C GLN A 162 -6.49 6.95 19.41
N ASN A 163 -5.83 5.84 19.05
CA ASN A 163 -5.39 4.79 19.98
C ASN A 163 -3.96 5.03 20.51
N GLY A 164 -3.43 6.24 20.30
CA GLY A 164 -2.11 6.74 20.69
C GLY A 164 -0.94 5.85 20.32
N LEU A 165 -1.01 5.19 19.16
CA LEU A 165 0.15 4.47 18.60
C LEU A 165 1.31 5.42 18.25
N HIS A 166 1.02 6.70 18.04
CA HIS A 166 1.99 7.76 17.77
C HIS A 166 2.78 8.22 19.02
N THR A 167 2.33 7.86 20.22
CA THR A 167 3.00 8.15 21.51
C THR A 167 3.03 6.89 22.39
N PRO A 168 3.70 5.81 21.94
CA PRO A 168 3.56 4.48 22.54
C PRO A 168 3.88 4.45 24.05
N SER A 169 4.90 5.19 24.48
CA SER A 169 5.33 5.22 25.89
C SER A 169 4.47 6.09 26.81
N ILE A 170 3.85 7.18 26.31
CA ILE A 170 3.07 8.10 27.17
C ILE A 170 1.79 7.42 27.65
N LEU A 171 1.09 6.75 26.73
CA LEU A 171 -0.14 6.03 27.08
C LEU A 171 0.12 4.87 28.04
N CYS A 172 1.22 4.12 27.88
CA CYS A 172 1.53 3.01 28.78
C CYS A 172 1.77 3.50 30.22
N ILE A 173 2.49 4.62 30.39
CA ILE A 173 2.75 5.25 31.69
C ILE A 173 1.44 5.73 32.36
N GLU A 174 0.52 6.34 31.60
CA GLU A 174 -0.76 6.81 32.15
C GLU A 174 -1.70 5.66 32.54
N ILE A 175 -1.78 4.60 31.74
CA ILE A 175 -2.58 3.40 32.05
C ILE A 175 -2.04 2.69 33.29
N GLN A 176 -0.72 2.55 33.41
CA GLN A 176 -0.08 1.98 34.61
C GLN A 176 -0.37 2.81 35.88
N LYS A 177 -0.41 4.15 35.76
CA LYS A 177 -0.75 5.06 36.88
C LYS A 177 -2.21 4.97 37.31
N LEU A 178 -3.12 4.60 36.41
CA LEU A 178 -4.55 4.45 36.71
C LEU A 178 -4.88 3.15 37.47
N GLY A 179 -3.87 2.34 37.83
CA GLY A 179 -4.06 1.15 38.66
C GLY A 179 -4.88 0.04 38.00
N ALA A 180 -5.10 0.12 36.69
CA ALA A 180 -5.74 -0.95 35.95
C ALA A 180 -4.73 -2.11 35.84
N GLU A 181 -4.93 -3.16 36.64
CA GLU A 181 -4.32 -4.48 36.46
C GLU A 181 -4.78 -5.11 35.14
N SER A 182 -4.47 -4.48 34.01
CA SER A 182 -4.64 -5.06 32.68
C SER A 182 -3.37 -5.83 32.30
N SER A 183 -2.97 -6.77 33.18
CA SER A 183 -1.85 -7.70 32.96
C SER A 183 -2.16 -8.77 31.89
N PHE A 184 -3.26 -8.63 31.15
CA PHE A 184 -3.63 -9.53 30.08
C PHE A 184 -3.93 -8.69 28.84
N PHE A 185 -3.01 -8.69 27.87
CA PHE A 185 -3.19 -8.26 26.47
C PHE A 185 -2.83 -6.83 26.03
N ASP A 186 -2.17 -5.97 26.82
CA ASP A 186 -1.60 -4.74 26.22
C ASP A 186 -0.30 -5.07 25.46
N PRO A 187 -0.20 -4.86 24.13
CA PRO A 187 1.06 -5.02 23.42
C PRO A 187 2.13 -4.12 24.03
N SER A 188 3.36 -4.63 24.14
CA SER A 188 4.50 -3.86 24.63
C SER A 188 4.66 -2.55 23.84
N ASP A 189 5.28 -1.53 24.45
CA ASP A 189 5.60 -0.27 23.77
C ASP A 189 6.30 -0.49 22.41
N ILE A 190 7.12 -1.54 22.32
CA ILE A 190 7.82 -1.95 21.10
C ILE A 190 6.83 -2.45 20.04
N GLU A 191 5.88 -3.32 20.39
CA GLU A 191 4.86 -3.81 19.45
C GLU A 191 3.91 -2.69 18.99
N ARG A 192 3.61 -1.72 19.86
CA ARG A 192 2.84 -0.53 19.50
C ARG A 192 3.62 0.39 18.57
N ALA A 193 4.89 0.64 18.86
CA ALA A 193 5.78 1.42 17.99
C ALA A 193 6.02 0.74 16.64
N LYS A 194 6.13 -0.58 16.62
CA LYS A 194 6.23 -1.41 15.40
C LYS A 194 4.96 -1.27 14.55
N LEU A 195 3.78 -1.41 15.15
CA LEU A 195 2.51 -1.23 14.44
C LEU A 195 2.37 0.21 13.90
N TRP A 196 2.73 1.22 14.70
CA TRP A 196 2.77 2.61 14.26
C TRP A 196 3.67 2.82 13.04
N ALA A 197 4.90 2.30 13.08
CA ALA A 197 5.85 2.43 11.98
C ALA A 197 5.31 1.79 10.69
N TYR A 198 4.66 0.62 10.75
CA TYR A 198 4.02 0.03 9.59
C TYR A 198 2.86 0.88 9.04
N VAL A 199 2.01 1.42 9.91
CA VAL A 199 0.91 2.32 9.50
C VAL A 199 1.46 3.55 8.78
N VAL A 200 2.52 4.15 9.31
CA VAL A 200 3.19 5.31 8.70
C VAL A 200 3.78 4.98 7.33
N VAL A 201 4.52 3.88 7.22
CA VAL A 201 5.15 3.44 5.96
C VAL A 201 4.09 3.15 4.91
N LEU A 202 3.03 2.43 5.27
CA LEU A 202 1.92 2.12 4.36
C LEU A 202 1.18 3.40 3.92
N TYR A 203 0.89 4.33 4.85
CA TYR A 203 0.24 5.59 4.53
C TYR A 203 1.06 6.38 3.50
N GLN A 204 2.37 6.52 3.75
CA GLN A 204 3.27 7.19 2.81
C GLN A 204 3.27 6.52 1.43
N ARG A 205 3.36 5.19 1.37
CA ARG A 205 3.31 4.42 0.11
C ARG A 205 1.99 4.60 -0.62
N THR A 206 0.87 4.64 0.10
CA THR A 206 -0.46 4.84 -0.48
C THR A 206 -0.61 6.26 -1.05
N CYS A 207 -0.11 7.28 -0.34
CA CYS A 207 -0.02 8.64 -0.84
C CYS A 207 0.81 8.72 -2.13
N THR A 208 2.04 8.17 -2.12
CA THR A 208 2.91 8.10 -3.31
C THR A 208 2.21 7.41 -4.47
N GLY A 209 1.63 6.22 -4.26
CA GLY A 209 0.95 5.46 -5.30
C GLY A 209 -0.27 6.17 -5.89
N GLY A 210 -0.93 7.05 -5.13
CA GLY A 210 -2.03 7.89 -5.59
C GLY A 210 -1.60 9.27 -6.16
N GLY A 211 -0.31 9.58 -6.16
CA GLY A 211 0.21 10.88 -6.61
C GLY A 211 -0.09 12.03 -5.67
N HIS A 212 -0.22 11.77 -4.37
CA HIS A 212 -0.46 12.77 -3.33
C HIS A 212 0.74 12.88 -2.38
N PRO A 213 1.08 14.08 -1.88
CA PRO A 213 2.07 14.21 -0.82
C PRO A 213 1.51 13.62 0.48
N ALA A 214 2.36 12.94 1.26
CA ALA A 214 2.00 12.58 2.63
C ALA A 214 1.86 13.86 3.48
N LEU A 215 0.61 14.23 3.80
CA LEU A 215 0.31 15.46 4.56
C LEU A 215 0.74 15.38 6.03
N TRP A 216 0.79 14.17 6.58
CA TRP A 216 1.17 13.96 7.96
C TRP A 216 2.70 14.01 8.12
N SER A 217 3.19 14.76 9.11
CA SER A 217 4.60 14.80 9.44
C SER A 217 4.92 13.82 10.56
N VAL A 218 5.54 12.71 10.17
CA VAL A 218 6.09 11.71 11.07
C VAL A 218 7.19 12.31 11.96
N ASP A 219 7.93 13.28 11.42
CA ASP A 219 9.05 13.96 12.07
C ASP A 219 8.74 14.44 13.49
N THR A 220 7.58 15.04 13.70
CA THR A 220 7.19 15.59 15.01
C THR A 220 7.15 14.53 16.12
N TYR A 221 6.96 13.25 15.75
CA TYR A 221 6.83 12.13 16.69
C TYR A 221 8.06 11.24 16.69
N THR A 222 8.67 11.00 15.52
CA THR A 222 9.93 10.26 15.45
C THR A 222 11.10 11.01 16.07
N GLU A 223 11.04 12.34 16.12
CA GLU A 223 12.07 13.16 16.76
C GLU A 223 11.96 13.18 18.29
N GLN A 224 10.87 12.66 18.87
CA GLN A 224 10.70 12.58 20.32
C GLN A 224 11.73 11.62 20.93
N ASP A 225 12.34 12.02 22.06
CA ASP A 225 13.36 11.23 22.75
C ASP A 225 12.90 9.81 23.07
N GLN A 226 11.61 9.62 23.33
CA GLN A 226 11.03 8.32 23.63
C GLN A 226 11.03 7.41 22.39
N PHE A 227 10.58 7.91 21.24
CA PHE A 227 10.59 7.12 20.00
C PHE A 227 12.02 6.84 19.54
N LYS A 228 12.95 7.79 19.71
CA LYS A 228 14.40 7.59 19.44
C LYS A 228 15.02 6.45 20.25
N ARG A 229 14.54 6.19 21.47
CA ARG A 229 15.00 5.05 22.30
C ARG A 229 14.41 3.72 21.83
N ILE A 230 13.21 3.73 21.27
CA ILE A 230 12.53 2.51 20.79
C ILE A 230 12.95 2.15 19.37
N LEU A 231 13.24 3.13 18.52
CA LEU A 231 13.58 2.93 17.11
C LEU A 231 14.69 1.88 16.89
N PRO A 232 15.82 1.87 17.64
CA PRO A 232 16.85 0.84 17.50
C PRO A 232 16.39 -0.58 17.85
N GLN A 233 15.29 -0.73 18.59
CA GLN A 233 14.71 -2.02 18.99
C GLN A 233 13.75 -2.59 17.94
N LEU A 234 13.36 -1.79 16.94
CA LEU A 234 12.53 -2.24 15.83
C LEU A 234 13.35 -3.10 14.84
N PRO A 235 12.70 -3.96 14.01
CA PRO A 235 13.41 -4.69 12.97
C PRO A 235 14.16 -3.76 12.01
N ALA A 236 15.40 -4.10 11.65
CA ALA A 236 16.27 -3.25 10.82
C ALA A 236 15.61 -2.83 9.49
N GLU A 237 14.91 -3.76 8.83
CA GLU A 237 14.17 -3.47 7.60
C GLU A 237 13.07 -2.41 7.81
N LEU A 238 12.37 -2.45 8.95
CA LEU A 238 11.34 -1.46 9.27
C LEU A 238 11.95 -0.08 9.58
N GLN A 239 13.11 -0.06 10.25
CA GLN A 239 13.87 1.19 10.46
C GLN A 239 14.26 1.83 9.12
N LEU A 240 14.77 1.03 8.18
CA LEU A 240 15.12 1.49 6.83
C LEU A 240 13.88 2.01 6.08
N GLN A 241 12.77 1.28 6.12
CA GLN A 241 11.52 1.71 5.48
C GLN A 241 10.99 3.03 6.06
N LEU A 242 11.07 3.22 7.38
CA LEU A 242 10.67 4.46 8.02
C LEU A 242 11.58 5.62 7.61
N GLN A 243 12.90 5.40 7.56
CA GLN A 243 13.84 6.41 7.09
C GLN A 243 13.57 6.82 5.64
N LEU A 244 13.33 5.86 4.75
CA LEU A 244 12.96 6.12 3.35
C LEU A 244 11.64 6.89 3.24
N ALA A 245 10.61 6.47 4.00
CA ALA A 245 9.32 7.15 4.03
C ALA A 245 9.46 8.62 4.49
N THR A 246 10.31 8.89 5.48
CA THR A 246 10.61 10.25 5.95
C THR A 246 11.31 11.09 4.89
N ILE A 247 12.37 10.57 4.26
CA ILE A 247 13.10 11.25 3.18
C ILE A 247 12.12 11.63 2.06
N MET A 248 11.30 10.67 1.61
CA MET A 248 10.36 10.89 0.52
C MET A 248 9.24 11.84 0.89
N SER A 249 8.67 11.75 2.10
CA SER A 249 7.64 12.69 2.56
C SER A 249 8.14 14.13 2.57
N ARG A 250 9.39 14.37 2.97
CA ARG A 250 10.02 15.70 2.92
C ARG A 250 10.23 16.16 1.48
N ALA A 251 10.77 15.29 0.61
CA ALA A 251 10.97 15.59 -0.80
C ALA A 251 9.66 15.97 -1.51
N GLN A 252 8.59 15.21 -1.24
CA GLN A 252 7.27 15.43 -1.85
C GLN A 252 6.70 16.81 -1.53
N ARG A 253 6.86 17.31 -0.30
CA ARG A 253 6.40 18.67 0.07
C ARG A 253 7.07 19.74 -0.78
N THR A 254 8.33 19.55 -1.14
CA THR A 254 9.04 20.43 -2.07
C THR A 254 8.59 20.19 -3.51
N PHE A 255 8.40 18.93 -3.92
CA PHE A 255 7.99 18.59 -5.27
C PHE A 255 6.64 19.17 -5.71
N VAL A 256 5.70 19.34 -4.78
CA VAL A 256 4.40 19.99 -5.04
C VAL A 256 4.58 21.37 -5.70
N GLN A 257 5.64 22.09 -5.36
CA GLN A 257 5.90 23.45 -5.88
C GLN A 257 6.24 23.46 -7.38
N PHE A 258 6.62 22.32 -7.96
CA PHE A 258 7.01 22.21 -9.37
C PHE A 258 5.86 21.73 -10.29
N GLY A 259 4.66 21.53 -9.73
CA GLY A 259 3.46 21.14 -10.48
C GLY A 259 2.87 22.22 -11.42
N LEU A 260 3.61 23.30 -11.68
CA LEU A 260 3.20 24.40 -12.55
C LEU A 260 3.20 23.97 -14.03
N PRO A 261 2.34 24.53 -14.90
CA PRO A 261 2.27 24.17 -16.33
C PRO A 261 3.62 24.28 -17.05
N LYS A 262 4.43 25.28 -16.71
CA LYS A 262 5.78 25.48 -17.23
C LYS A 262 6.68 25.97 -16.09
N LEU A 263 7.85 25.35 -15.96
CA LEU A 263 8.89 25.81 -15.05
C LEU A 263 9.76 26.87 -15.73
N SER A 264 10.14 27.90 -14.99
CA SER A 264 11.22 28.80 -15.38
C SER A 264 12.57 28.10 -15.25
N SER A 265 13.59 28.56 -15.99
CA SER A 265 14.94 28.00 -15.89
C SER A 265 15.53 28.08 -14.47
N GLN A 266 15.10 29.06 -13.66
CA GLN A 266 15.48 29.13 -12.26
C GLN A 266 14.84 28.01 -11.43
N GLN A 267 13.55 27.73 -11.65
CA GLN A 267 12.84 26.64 -10.96
C GLN A 267 13.37 25.27 -11.39
N GLU A 268 13.78 25.10 -12.65
CA GLU A 268 14.44 23.86 -13.12
C GLU A 268 15.76 23.63 -12.39
N ARG A 269 16.60 24.66 -12.22
CA ARG A 269 17.84 24.56 -11.41
C ARG A 269 17.56 24.25 -9.94
N THR A 270 16.50 24.83 -9.37
CA THR A 270 16.08 24.51 -8.01
C THR A 270 15.63 23.05 -7.91
N LEU A 271 14.86 22.57 -8.89
CA LEU A 271 14.47 21.16 -8.96
C LEU A 271 15.69 20.25 -9.04
N ASP A 272 16.68 20.54 -9.90
CA ASP A 272 17.92 19.77 -9.98
C ASP A 272 18.65 19.69 -8.64
N SER A 273 18.72 20.81 -7.91
CA SER A 273 19.33 20.85 -6.57
C SER A 273 18.57 19.96 -5.57
N VAL A 274 17.24 19.96 -5.62
CA VAL A 274 16.39 19.11 -4.78
C VAL A 274 16.56 17.63 -5.16
N LEU A 275 16.58 17.30 -6.46
CA LEU A 275 16.79 15.93 -6.94
C LEU A 275 18.16 15.38 -6.52
N GLN A 276 19.21 16.20 -6.63
CA GLN A 276 20.55 15.83 -6.17
C GLN A 276 20.59 15.64 -4.66
N MET A 277 20.00 16.55 -3.88
CA MET A 277 19.93 16.44 -2.42
C MET A 277 19.23 15.13 -2.00
N VAL A 278 18.07 14.82 -2.59
CA VAL A 278 17.31 13.61 -2.27
C VAL A 278 18.08 12.37 -2.69
N THR A 279 18.71 12.38 -3.86
CA THR A 279 19.54 11.26 -4.33
C THR A 279 20.70 10.98 -3.36
N THR A 280 21.42 12.01 -2.91
CA THR A 280 22.49 11.86 -1.92
C THR A 280 21.97 11.28 -0.60
N GLN A 281 20.78 11.72 -0.13
CA GLN A 281 20.17 11.12 1.07
C GLN A 281 19.82 9.65 0.85
N LEU A 282 19.28 9.28 -0.32
CA LEU A 282 19.01 7.89 -0.67
C LEU A 282 20.29 7.05 -0.83
N ASP A 283 21.42 7.64 -1.22
CA ASP A 283 22.72 6.95 -1.32
C ASP A 283 23.26 6.57 0.07
N THR A 284 22.96 7.37 1.11
CA THR A 284 23.30 6.99 2.50
C THR A 284 22.50 5.81 3.02
N VAL A 285 21.35 5.53 2.40
CA VAL A 285 20.48 4.39 2.72
C VAL A 285 20.72 3.31 1.66
N GLU A 286 21.82 2.58 1.78
CA GLU A 286 22.19 1.51 0.85
C GLU A 286 21.28 0.28 1.02
N SER A 287 20.01 0.44 0.66
CA SER A 287 18.98 -0.59 0.72
C SER A 287 18.33 -0.77 -0.65
N ARG A 288 17.96 -2.02 -0.96
CA ARG A 288 17.18 -2.36 -2.16
C ARG A 288 15.84 -1.63 -2.18
N ALA A 289 15.25 -1.36 -1.00
CA ALA A 289 14.02 -0.59 -0.85
C ALA A 289 14.16 0.87 -1.34
N SER A 290 15.38 1.44 -1.37
CA SER A 290 15.62 2.78 -1.91
C SER A 290 15.34 2.87 -3.41
N SER A 291 15.40 1.75 -4.15
CA SER A 291 15.22 1.75 -5.60
C SER A 291 13.80 2.15 -6.01
N ALA A 292 12.78 1.80 -5.21
CA ALA A 292 11.41 2.25 -5.44
C ALA A 292 11.27 3.77 -5.20
N CYS A 293 11.94 4.31 -4.18
CA CYS A 293 12.02 5.76 -3.94
C CYS A 293 12.75 6.49 -5.07
N ARG A 294 13.81 5.89 -5.62
CA ARG A 294 14.55 6.44 -6.77
C ARG A 294 13.71 6.51 -8.04
N LEU A 295 12.73 5.62 -8.24
CA LEU A 295 11.79 5.76 -9.37
C LEU A 295 10.96 7.05 -9.26
N GLU A 296 10.58 7.45 -8.04
CA GLU A 296 9.89 8.71 -7.81
C GLU A 296 10.81 9.92 -8.07
N VAL A 297 12.09 9.85 -7.70
CA VAL A 297 13.07 10.88 -8.06
C VAL A 297 13.26 10.94 -9.59
N ALA A 298 13.42 9.79 -10.24
CA ALA A 298 13.55 9.65 -11.69
C ALA A 298 12.35 10.27 -12.44
N ALA A 299 11.13 10.04 -11.93
CA ALA A 299 9.90 10.64 -12.44
C ALA A 299 9.92 12.16 -12.48
N MET A 300 10.50 12.80 -11.46
CA MET A 300 10.52 14.26 -11.36
C MET A 300 11.42 14.92 -12.42
N HIS A 301 12.36 14.21 -13.04
CA HIS A 301 13.16 14.76 -14.14
C HIS A 301 12.30 15.18 -15.35
N PHE A 302 11.17 14.52 -15.59
CA PHE A 302 10.24 14.85 -16.68
C PHE A 302 9.38 16.10 -16.43
N PHE A 303 9.51 16.73 -15.25
CA PHE A 303 8.90 18.03 -15.00
C PHE A 303 9.68 19.19 -15.63
N LYS A 304 10.96 18.97 -15.97
CA LYS A 304 11.78 19.94 -16.69
C LYS A 304 11.40 19.98 -18.17
N SER A 305 11.82 21.03 -18.87
CA SER A 305 11.74 21.12 -20.32
C SER A 305 12.51 19.97 -21.00
N SER A 306 12.07 19.56 -22.19
CA SER A 306 12.70 18.46 -22.93
C SER A 306 14.17 18.75 -23.28
N GLU A 307 14.54 20.02 -23.40
CA GLU A 307 15.91 20.47 -23.67
C GLU A 307 16.81 20.37 -22.44
N ALA A 308 16.23 20.42 -21.23
CA ALA A 308 16.94 20.33 -19.96
C ALA A 308 17.14 18.88 -19.46
N LEU A 309 16.67 17.88 -20.22
CA LEU A 309 16.90 16.47 -19.92
C LEU A 309 18.22 16.02 -20.55
N ASP A 310 19.27 15.95 -19.74
CA ASP A 310 20.60 15.56 -20.18
C ASP A 310 20.78 14.02 -20.23
N VAL A 311 21.88 13.59 -20.85
CA VAL A 311 22.22 12.17 -21.01
C VAL A 311 22.40 11.49 -19.65
N GLN A 312 22.95 12.21 -18.66
CA GLN A 312 23.18 11.68 -17.32
C GLN A 312 21.86 11.38 -16.59
N ALA A 313 20.88 12.28 -16.65
CA ALA A 313 19.54 12.01 -16.12
C ALA A 313 18.88 10.82 -16.82
N CYS A 314 19.06 10.70 -18.14
CA CYS A 314 18.50 9.56 -18.89
C CYS A 314 19.10 8.22 -18.46
N GLN A 315 20.43 8.17 -18.30
CA GLN A 315 21.12 6.99 -17.77
C GLN A 315 20.67 6.67 -16.35
N PHE A 316 20.57 7.68 -15.48
CA PHE A 316 20.07 7.50 -14.11
C PHE A 316 18.64 6.92 -14.08
N ILE A 317 17.74 7.46 -14.91
CA ILE A 317 16.35 6.96 -15.03
C ILE A 317 16.37 5.50 -15.48
N PHE A 318 17.10 5.19 -16.56
CA PHE A 318 17.17 3.85 -17.12
C PHE A 318 17.75 2.83 -16.13
N ASP A 319 18.89 3.15 -15.52
CA ASP A 319 19.55 2.29 -14.53
C ASP A 319 18.64 2.03 -13.33
N THR A 320 17.89 3.03 -12.89
CA THR A 320 16.92 2.89 -11.80
C THR A 320 15.80 1.92 -12.17
N ILE A 321 15.22 2.04 -13.37
CA ILE A 321 14.17 1.13 -13.84
C ILE A 321 14.71 -0.30 -13.93
N VAL A 322 15.88 -0.47 -14.56
CA VAL A 322 16.53 -1.76 -14.74
C VAL A 322 16.80 -2.43 -13.39
N LYS A 323 17.35 -1.71 -12.41
CA LYS A 323 17.60 -2.26 -11.07
C LYS A 323 16.32 -2.76 -10.40
N VAL A 324 15.22 -2.00 -10.48
CA VAL A 324 13.92 -2.41 -9.91
C VAL A 324 13.36 -3.62 -10.66
N TYR A 325 13.45 -3.64 -11.99
CA TYR A 325 12.91 -4.71 -12.82
C TYR A 325 13.68 -6.01 -12.67
N GLU A 326 15.01 -5.95 -12.61
CA GLU A 326 15.85 -7.10 -12.32
C GLU A 326 15.54 -7.68 -10.94
N PHE A 327 15.39 -6.81 -9.93
CA PHE A 327 14.99 -7.26 -8.60
C PHE A 327 13.64 -8.00 -8.63
N ILE A 328 12.59 -7.41 -9.23
CA ILE A 328 11.27 -8.05 -9.31
C ILE A 328 11.34 -9.38 -10.07
N ARG A 329 12.04 -9.42 -11.20
CA ARG A 329 12.24 -10.64 -12.00
C ARG A 329 12.93 -11.73 -11.18
N ASP A 330 13.97 -11.38 -10.43
CA ASP A 330 14.75 -12.33 -9.66
C ASP A 330 13.94 -12.84 -8.44
N GLN A 331 13.12 -11.98 -7.82
CA GLN A 331 12.17 -12.38 -6.77
C GLN A 331 11.05 -13.28 -7.31
N GLU A 332 10.54 -13.03 -8.51
CA GLU A 332 9.57 -13.91 -9.16
C GLU A 332 10.17 -15.29 -9.43
N LYS A 333 11.42 -15.36 -9.91
CA LYS A 333 12.11 -16.64 -10.16
C LYS A 333 12.41 -17.40 -8.87
N ALA A 334 12.88 -16.71 -7.83
CA ALA A 334 13.32 -17.35 -6.59
C ALA A 334 12.15 -17.74 -5.67
N HIS A 335 11.10 -16.92 -5.62
CA HIS A 335 10.08 -17.01 -4.57
C HIS A 335 8.65 -16.99 -5.09
N LYS A 336 8.42 -16.88 -6.41
CA LYS A 336 7.06 -16.72 -6.97
C LYS A 336 6.33 -15.52 -6.37
N LEU A 337 7.01 -14.36 -6.33
CA LEU A 337 6.49 -13.10 -5.81
C LEU A 337 5.08 -12.75 -6.32
N SER A 338 4.75 -13.14 -7.56
CA SER A 338 3.43 -12.93 -8.14
C SER A 338 2.29 -13.52 -7.31
N SER A 339 2.51 -14.57 -6.51
CA SER A 339 1.48 -15.20 -5.67
C SER A 339 1.06 -14.36 -4.45
N PHE A 340 1.95 -13.49 -3.96
CA PHE A 340 1.74 -12.69 -2.73
C PHE A 340 2.17 -11.23 -2.91
N CYS A 341 2.18 -10.76 -4.16
CA CYS A 341 2.69 -9.45 -4.55
C CYS A 341 2.01 -8.31 -3.77
N PRO A 342 2.79 -7.49 -3.03
CA PRO A 342 2.26 -6.32 -2.36
C PRO A 342 1.82 -5.22 -3.35
N ASN A 343 0.86 -4.38 -2.97
CA ASN A 343 0.36 -3.29 -3.81
C ASN A 343 1.43 -2.22 -4.11
N SER A 344 2.40 -2.06 -3.20
CA SER A 344 3.56 -1.20 -3.40
C SER A 344 4.42 -1.62 -4.61
N VAL A 345 4.56 -2.92 -4.86
CA VAL A 345 5.27 -3.46 -6.03
C VAL A 345 4.50 -3.20 -7.32
N ILE A 346 3.17 -3.35 -7.30
CA ILE A 346 2.31 -3.03 -8.46
C ILE A 346 2.46 -1.55 -8.85
N SER A 347 2.48 -0.66 -7.86
CA SER A 347 2.68 0.78 -8.08
C SER A 347 4.06 1.09 -8.66
N ALA A 348 5.11 0.42 -8.18
CA ALA A 348 6.46 0.56 -8.72
C ALA A 348 6.57 0.05 -10.17
N VAL A 349 5.93 -1.08 -10.50
CA VAL A 349 5.86 -1.60 -11.89
C VAL A 349 5.22 -0.58 -12.81
N MET A 350 4.06 -0.03 -12.42
CA MET A 350 3.31 0.93 -13.23
C MET A 350 4.11 2.22 -13.50
N MET A 351 4.78 2.75 -12.48
CA MET A 351 5.68 3.91 -12.64
C MET A 351 6.89 3.57 -13.53
N GLY A 352 7.52 2.42 -13.30
CA GLY A 352 8.62 1.94 -14.14
C GLY A 352 8.21 1.76 -15.60
N GLN A 353 6.99 1.28 -15.89
CA GLN A 353 6.53 1.02 -17.26
C GLN A 353 6.36 2.34 -18.01
N ALA A 354 5.73 3.32 -17.36
CA ALA A 354 5.53 4.63 -17.97
C ALA A 354 6.85 5.41 -18.14
N LEU A 355 7.82 5.25 -17.22
CA LEU A 355 9.18 5.76 -17.42
C LEU A 355 9.90 5.05 -18.58
N MET A 356 9.85 3.72 -18.62
CA MET A 356 10.52 2.92 -19.66
C MET A 356 9.99 3.25 -21.05
N LEU A 357 8.67 3.42 -21.17
CA LEU A 357 8.00 3.83 -22.40
C LEU A 357 8.52 5.20 -22.88
N ARG A 358 8.66 6.19 -21.98
CA ARG A 358 9.20 7.51 -22.35
C ARG A 358 10.66 7.46 -22.79
N ILE A 359 11.48 6.65 -22.13
CA ILE A 359 12.89 6.48 -22.50
C ILE A 359 13.01 5.82 -23.88
N HIS A 360 12.28 4.72 -24.12
CA HIS A 360 12.38 3.95 -25.37
C HIS A 360 11.69 4.60 -26.57
N LYS A 361 10.60 5.34 -26.36
CA LYS A 361 9.86 6.02 -27.43
C LYS A 361 10.35 7.46 -27.67
N GLY A 362 11.12 8.01 -26.74
CA GLY A 362 11.72 9.34 -26.83
C GLY A 362 13.07 9.35 -27.56
N PRO A 363 13.72 10.53 -27.65
CA PRO A 363 15.04 10.67 -28.26
C PRO A 363 16.14 9.99 -27.42
N MET A 364 15.81 9.59 -26.19
CA MET A 364 16.73 9.03 -25.21
C MET A 364 17.05 7.56 -25.43
N ALA A 365 16.30 6.88 -26.30
CA ALA A 365 16.54 5.50 -26.67
C ALA A 365 17.96 5.28 -27.23
N ALA A 366 18.54 6.28 -27.89
CA ALA A 366 19.89 6.20 -28.45
C ALA A 366 21.01 6.11 -27.39
N TYR A 367 20.74 6.47 -26.13
CA TYR A 367 21.74 6.55 -25.06
C TYR A 367 21.64 5.41 -24.03
N VAL A 368 20.75 4.45 -24.26
CA VAL A 368 20.48 3.34 -23.33
C VAL A 368 20.54 2.00 -24.04
N ASP A 369 20.71 0.93 -23.26
CA ASP A 369 20.66 -0.45 -23.75
C ASP A 369 19.21 -0.85 -24.05
N GLN A 370 18.78 -0.61 -25.28
CA GLN A 370 17.40 -0.87 -25.72
C GLN A 370 17.04 -2.36 -25.67
N GLU A 371 17.99 -3.26 -25.90
CA GLU A 371 17.72 -4.70 -25.88
C GLU A 371 17.45 -5.17 -24.45
N ARG A 372 18.30 -4.77 -23.50
CA ARG A 372 18.10 -5.05 -22.07
C ARG A 372 16.82 -4.42 -21.56
N GLY A 373 16.56 -3.17 -21.92
CA GLY A 373 15.33 -2.45 -21.55
C GLY A 373 14.08 -3.16 -22.06
N SER A 374 14.06 -3.55 -23.33
CA SER A 374 12.96 -4.29 -23.94
C SER A 374 12.75 -5.66 -23.29
N ALA A 375 13.81 -6.44 -23.09
CA ALA A 375 13.71 -7.76 -22.47
C ALA A 375 13.12 -7.68 -21.05
N LEU A 376 13.57 -6.71 -20.25
CA LEU A 376 13.05 -6.48 -18.91
C LEU A 376 11.60 -5.97 -18.92
N PHE A 377 11.25 -5.08 -19.85
CA PHE A 377 9.87 -4.60 -19.99
C PHE A 377 8.89 -5.77 -20.20
N HIS A 378 9.16 -6.67 -21.15
CA HIS A 378 8.31 -7.83 -21.41
C HIS A 378 8.30 -8.86 -20.26
N ALA A 379 9.43 -9.05 -19.59
CA ALA A 379 9.50 -9.89 -18.39
C ALA A 379 8.60 -9.35 -17.27
N ILE A 380 8.57 -8.03 -17.08
CA ILE A 380 7.71 -7.38 -16.09
C ILE A 380 6.24 -7.40 -16.51
N VAL A 381 5.91 -7.24 -17.79
CA VAL A 381 4.55 -7.46 -18.30
C VAL A 381 4.06 -8.87 -17.97
N SER A 382 4.91 -9.89 -18.19
CA SER A 382 4.59 -11.28 -17.84
C SER A 382 4.41 -11.47 -16.33
N PHE A 383 5.23 -10.82 -15.51
CA PHE A 383 5.10 -10.82 -14.06
C PHE A 383 3.78 -10.20 -13.61
N ILE A 384 3.41 -8.99 -14.07
CA ILE A 384 2.18 -8.33 -13.64
C ILE A 384 0.93 -9.11 -14.11
N LYS A 385 1.00 -9.76 -15.28
CA LYS A 385 -0.05 -10.70 -15.73
C LYS A 385 -0.21 -11.88 -14.77
N ALA A 386 0.89 -12.40 -14.23
CA ALA A 386 0.85 -13.45 -13.22
C ALA A 386 0.34 -12.96 -11.85
N VAL A 387 0.36 -11.64 -11.58
CA VAL A 387 -0.17 -11.05 -10.33
C VAL A 387 -1.70 -11.00 -10.32
N ALA A 388 -2.35 -10.82 -11.48
CA ALA A 388 -3.79 -10.69 -11.61
C ALA A 388 -4.57 -11.80 -10.85
N LEU A 389 -5.68 -11.40 -10.25
CA LEU A 389 -6.61 -12.27 -9.52
C LEU A 389 -7.90 -12.51 -10.29
N GLU A 390 -8.39 -11.47 -10.95
CA GLU A 390 -9.69 -11.46 -11.64
C GLU A 390 -9.57 -10.73 -12.98
N HIS A 391 -10.47 -11.05 -13.91
CA HIS A 391 -10.50 -10.36 -15.19
C HIS A 391 -10.84 -8.87 -15.00
N GLY A 392 -10.04 -7.99 -15.60
CA GLY A 392 -10.28 -6.54 -15.56
C GLY A 392 -9.85 -5.86 -14.25
N ASP A 393 -9.17 -6.59 -13.36
CA ASP A 393 -8.52 -6.00 -12.20
C ASP A 393 -7.37 -5.05 -12.59
N LYS A 394 -6.83 -4.32 -11.60
CA LYS A 394 -5.74 -3.35 -11.81
C LYS A 394 -4.53 -3.97 -12.54
N PRO A 395 -3.97 -5.14 -12.13
CA PRO A 395 -2.91 -5.80 -12.89
C PRO A 395 -3.25 -6.07 -14.36
N THR A 396 -4.46 -6.57 -14.66
CA THR A 396 -4.90 -6.86 -16.03
C THR A 396 -4.94 -5.59 -16.90
N LYS A 397 -5.42 -4.48 -16.34
CA LYS A 397 -5.43 -3.17 -17.03
C LYS A 397 -4.02 -2.66 -17.32
N VAL A 398 -3.11 -2.81 -16.35
CA VAL A 398 -1.70 -2.43 -16.50
C VAL A 398 -1.02 -3.24 -17.61
N VAL A 399 -1.32 -4.53 -17.74
CA VAL A 399 -0.86 -5.38 -18.86
C VAL A 399 -1.33 -4.82 -20.19
N SER A 400 -2.65 -4.61 -20.34
CA SER A 400 -3.25 -4.11 -21.59
C SER A 400 -2.65 -2.77 -22.02
N PHE A 401 -2.51 -1.82 -21.08
CA PHE A 401 -1.86 -0.54 -21.33
C PHE A 401 -0.42 -0.71 -21.80
N SER A 402 0.34 -1.56 -21.12
CA SER A 402 1.77 -1.74 -21.40
C SER A 402 2.02 -2.35 -22.77
N GLU A 403 1.29 -3.40 -23.13
CA GLU A 403 1.41 -4.08 -24.41
C GLU A 403 1.02 -3.16 -25.58
N GLN A 404 -0.10 -2.45 -25.45
CA GLN A 404 -0.60 -1.55 -26.50
C GLN A 404 0.30 -0.33 -26.68
N MET A 405 0.75 0.31 -25.59
CA MET A 405 1.67 1.44 -25.66
C MET A 405 3.05 1.04 -26.18
N TRP A 406 3.54 -0.15 -25.85
CA TRP A 406 4.81 -0.65 -26.39
C TRP A 406 4.72 -0.89 -27.90
N GLY A 407 3.60 -1.41 -28.39
CA GLY A 407 3.34 -1.62 -29.82
C GLY A 407 3.04 -0.34 -30.62
N SER A 408 2.59 0.73 -29.97
CA SER A 408 2.20 1.98 -30.66
C SER A 408 3.39 2.68 -31.33
N SER A 409 3.19 3.11 -32.59
CA SER A 409 4.13 3.97 -33.32
C SER A 409 3.87 5.47 -33.11
N LYS A 410 2.70 5.82 -32.53
CA LYS A 410 2.22 7.18 -32.27
C LYS A 410 2.41 7.63 -30.82
N ALA A 411 2.72 6.71 -29.91
CA ALA A 411 2.95 7.03 -28.51
C ALA A 411 3.99 8.15 -28.34
N PHE A 412 3.61 9.20 -27.59
CA PHE A 412 4.41 10.41 -27.35
C PHE A 412 4.80 11.20 -28.60
N LYS A 413 3.98 11.14 -29.66
CA LYS A 413 4.13 11.97 -30.86
C LYS A 413 2.89 12.81 -31.10
N ASN A 414 3.11 14.02 -31.63
CA ASN A 414 2.07 14.88 -32.15
C ASN A 414 1.56 14.37 -33.51
N ALA A 415 0.48 14.96 -34.01
CA ALA A 415 -0.12 14.59 -35.31
C ALA A 415 0.84 14.79 -36.50
N ASP A 416 1.81 15.70 -36.38
CA ASP A 416 2.87 15.95 -37.36
C ASP A 416 4.06 14.97 -37.24
N GLY A 417 4.02 14.06 -36.26
CA GLY A 417 5.09 13.10 -35.98
C GLY A 417 6.22 13.62 -35.09
N SER A 418 6.18 14.89 -34.68
CA SER A 418 7.15 15.46 -33.72
C SER A 418 6.98 14.82 -32.33
N LEU A 419 8.07 14.69 -31.59
CA LEU A 419 8.05 14.09 -30.24
C LEU A 419 7.46 15.08 -29.22
N ASP A 420 6.52 14.60 -28.42
CA ASP A 420 5.94 15.31 -27.28
C ASP A 420 6.08 14.48 -26.00
N LEU A 421 7.15 14.77 -25.27
CA LEU A 421 7.42 14.18 -23.96
C LEU A 421 6.92 15.06 -22.80
N ALA A 422 6.31 16.21 -23.09
CA ALA A 422 5.83 17.10 -22.05
C ALA A 422 4.69 16.45 -21.27
N LEU A 423 4.71 16.66 -19.95
CA LEU A 423 3.66 16.18 -19.06
C LEU A 423 2.43 17.09 -19.14
N ARG A 424 1.28 16.54 -19.55
CA ARG A 424 -0.02 17.24 -19.55
C ARG A 424 -0.64 17.29 -18.16
N VAL A 425 -0.40 16.25 -17.35
CA VAL A 425 -0.77 16.18 -15.95
C VAL A 425 0.47 16.48 -15.12
N ARG A 426 0.39 17.41 -14.17
CA ARG A 426 1.54 17.85 -13.35
C ARG A 426 1.22 18.02 -11.87
N ASN A 427 -0.04 17.85 -11.47
CA ASN A 427 -0.51 18.01 -10.10
C ASN A 427 -0.52 16.69 -9.29
N ARG A 428 0.14 15.64 -9.78
CA ARG A 428 0.11 14.28 -9.19
C ARG A 428 1.49 13.74 -8.84
N LEU A 429 2.45 14.63 -8.56
CA LEU A 429 3.85 14.28 -8.25
C LEU A 429 4.41 13.29 -9.28
N SER A 430 5.12 12.25 -8.84
CA SER A 430 5.69 11.21 -9.71
C SER A 430 4.66 10.41 -10.51
N ILE A 431 3.42 10.28 -10.03
CA ILE A 431 2.36 9.54 -10.76
C ILE A 431 1.79 10.37 -11.92
N SER A 432 2.13 11.66 -12.02
CA SER A 432 1.79 12.52 -13.17
C SER A 432 2.18 11.90 -14.51
N LEU A 433 3.35 11.25 -14.59
CA LEU A 433 3.81 10.61 -15.82
C LEU A 433 2.98 9.39 -16.22
N VAL A 434 2.46 8.67 -15.22
CA VAL A 434 1.59 7.51 -15.41
C VAL A 434 0.23 7.98 -15.92
N HIS A 435 -0.36 8.99 -15.26
CA HIS A 435 -1.61 9.60 -15.73
C HIS A 435 -1.50 10.13 -17.16
N ASP A 436 -0.43 10.86 -17.48
CA ASP A 436 -0.21 11.38 -18.82
C ASP A 436 -0.12 10.24 -19.85
N ALA A 437 0.62 9.17 -19.55
CA ALA A 437 0.73 8.02 -20.45
C ALA A 437 -0.63 7.32 -20.65
N ILE A 438 -1.44 7.17 -19.61
CA ILE A 438 -2.77 6.56 -19.70
C ILE A 438 -3.73 7.45 -20.51
N ILE A 439 -3.68 8.78 -20.35
CA ILE A 439 -4.50 9.70 -21.14
C ILE A 439 -4.17 9.54 -22.63
N ARG A 440 -2.87 9.51 -22.98
CA ARG A 440 -2.42 9.31 -24.36
C ARG A 440 -2.84 7.93 -24.90
N TRP A 441 -2.73 6.89 -24.08
CA TRP A 441 -3.21 5.55 -24.42
C TRP A 441 -4.71 5.53 -24.73
N ARG A 442 -5.53 6.17 -23.89
CA ARG A 442 -6.98 6.27 -24.11
C ARG A 442 -7.31 7.01 -25.41
N GLU A 443 -6.67 8.14 -25.65
CA GLU A 443 -6.89 8.92 -26.87
C GLU A 443 -6.58 8.11 -28.13
N GLU A 444 -5.53 7.30 -28.10
CA GLU A 444 -5.15 6.46 -29.24
C GLU A 444 -6.05 5.23 -29.41
N PHE A 445 -6.36 4.51 -28.34
CA PHE A 445 -6.97 3.17 -28.44
C PHE A 445 -8.46 3.12 -28.07
N LEU A 446 -8.97 4.10 -27.32
CA LEU A 446 -10.33 4.06 -26.76
C LEU A 446 -11.23 5.19 -27.26
N THR A 447 -10.67 6.32 -27.70
CA THR A 447 -11.44 7.45 -28.24
C THR A 447 -10.83 8.02 -29.53
N PRO A 448 -10.76 7.23 -30.63
CA PRO A 448 -10.16 7.68 -31.88
C PRO A 448 -10.88 8.88 -32.54
N ASP A 449 -12.16 9.14 -32.19
CA ASP A 449 -13.00 10.15 -32.85
C ASP A 449 -13.17 11.47 -32.05
N ARG A 450 -12.43 11.70 -30.96
CA ARG A 450 -12.48 13.00 -30.25
C ARG A 450 -11.51 14.01 -30.90
N PRO A 451 -11.99 15.16 -31.42
CA PRO A 451 -11.11 16.18 -31.98
C PRO A 451 -10.20 16.79 -30.90
N VAL A 452 -8.98 17.11 -31.32
CA VAL A 452 -7.80 17.52 -30.53
C VAL A 452 -7.98 18.85 -29.74
N ASP A 453 -9.11 19.54 -29.91
CA ASP A 453 -9.32 20.92 -29.44
C ASP A 453 -9.58 21.09 -27.91
N LEU A 454 -9.59 20.02 -27.12
CA LEU A 454 -9.62 20.15 -25.65
C LEU A 454 -8.25 20.47 -25.03
N GLN A 455 -7.19 20.60 -25.83
CA GLN A 455 -5.82 20.89 -25.39
C GLN A 455 -5.65 22.20 -24.59
N GLN A 456 -6.63 23.12 -24.60
CA GLN A 456 -6.53 24.41 -23.90
C GLN A 456 -7.54 24.62 -22.75
N HIS A 457 -8.62 23.84 -22.64
CA HIS A 457 -9.70 24.16 -21.69
C HIS A 457 -9.54 23.60 -20.27
N THR A 458 -8.76 22.54 -20.05
CA THR A 458 -8.50 22.04 -18.68
C THR A 458 -7.53 22.91 -17.87
N ALA A 459 -6.81 23.84 -18.51
CA ALA A 459 -5.94 24.78 -17.80
C ALA A 459 -6.69 25.97 -17.17
N SER A 460 -7.98 26.17 -17.50
CA SER A 460 -8.73 27.39 -17.14
C SER A 460 -9.87 27.19 -16.13
N ILE A 461 -10.06 25.99 -15.56
CA ILE A 461 -11.17 25.71 -14.60
C ILE A 461 -10.68 25.60 -13.14
N LEU A 462 -9.59 26.28 -12.79
CA LEU A 462 -9.27 26.53 -11.38
C LEU A 462 -9.41 28.04 -11.15
N PRO A 463 -10.29 28.51 -10.25
CA PRO A 463 -10.38 29.92 -9.94
C PRO A 463 -9.03 30.36 -9.34
N ALA A 464 -8.32 31.16 -10.12
CA ALA A 464 -7.16 31.91 -9.68
C ALA A 464 -7.63 32.97 -8.69
N ASN A 465 -7.77 32.61 -7.40
CA ASN A 465 -7.70 33.49 -6.24
C ASN A 465 -7.82 32.66 -4.95
N ALA A 466 -6.70 32.08 -4.54
CA ALA A 466 -6.44 31.76 -3.14
C ALA A 466 -5.15 32.47 -2.73
N ALA A 467 -5.12 33.80 -2.90
CA ALA A 467 -4.16 34.63 -2.19
C ALA A 467 -4.67 34.73 -0.74
N ALA A 468 -3.94 34.09 0.17
CA ALA A 468 -4.15 34.22 1.60
C ALA A 468 -3.92 35.68 2.01
N HIS A 469 -5.01 36.43 2.18
CA HIS A 469 -5.00 37.65 2.97
C HIS A 469 -5.36 37.28 4.42
N SER A 470 -4.35 37.32 5.26
CA SER A 470 -4.46 37.29 6.71
C SER A 470 -4.93 38.67 7.19
N ASP A 471 -6.14 38.75 7.75
CA ASP A 471 -6.52 39.81 8.69
C ASP A 471 -7.31 39.20 9.86
N PRO A 472 -7.11 39.67 11.10
CA PRO A 472 -7.65 39.05 12.31
C PRO A 472 -9.04 39.63 12.64
N ILE A 473 -10.03 38.77 12.90
CA ILE A 473 -11.33 39.21 13.43
C ILE A 473 -11.63 38.45 14.73
N ALA A 474 -11.70 39.22 15.81
CA ALA A 474 -12.12 38.84 17.16
C ALA A 474 -13.61 38.41 17.22
N PRO A 475 -14.03 37.67 18.28
CA PRO A 475 -15.32 37.00 18.29
C PRO A 475 -16.43 38.00 18.64
N ASN A 476 -17.55 37.94 17.92
CA ASN A 476 -18.77 38.60 18.36
C ASN A 476 -19.89 37.56 18.51
N ILE A 477 -20.44 37.54 19.72
CA ILE A 477 -21.54 36.70 20.18
C ILE A 477 -22.82 37.27 19.60
N GLY A 478 -23.64 36.41 18.98
CA GLY A 478 -24.98 36.75 18.52
C GLY A 478 -25.76 35.46 18.27
N GLN A 479 -26.65 35.16 19.21
CA GLN A 479 -27.68 34.13 19.11
C GLN A 479 -28.55 34.38 17.87
N ASP A 480 -28.94 33.32 17.17
CA ASP A 480 -30.33 33.16 16.76
C ASP A 480 -30.65 31.71 16.40
N ASP A 481 -31.80 31.30 16.92
CA ASP A 481 -32.38 29.97 16.96
C ASP A 481 -32.79 29.44 15.58
N PHE A 482 -32.51 28.17 15.30
CA PHE A 482 -33.38 27.32 14.48
C PHE A 482 -33.29 25.87 14.95
N ALA A 483 -33.91 25.60 16.09
CA ALA A 483 -34.32 24.26 16.50
C ALA A 483 -35.84 24.14 16.31
N ALA A 484 -36.29 23.30 15.37
CA ALA A 484 -37.50 22.47 15.47
C ALA A 484 -37.91 21.89 14.11
N THR A 485 -37.30 20.80 13.66
CA THR A 485 -38.02 19.71 12.98
C THR A 485 -37.20 18.41 13.04
N LEU A 486 -37.20 17.75 14.20
CA LEU A 486 -36.76 16.36 14.32
C LEU A 486 -38.03 15.50 14.47
N GLY A 487 -38.64 15.22 13.32
CA GLY A 487 -39.65 14.20 13.15
C GLY A 487 -38.97 12.86 12.88
N THR A 488 -39.32 11.89 13.71
CA THR A 488 -38.90 10.49 13.72
C THR A 488 -39.11 9.80 12.37
N GLU A 489 -38.03 9.52 11.64
CA GLU A 489 -37.93 8.44 10.65
C GLU A 489 -36.45 8.09 10.43
N ALA A 490 -35.87 7.37 11.39
CA ALA A 490 -34.58 6.72 11.24
C ALA A 490 -34.76 5.46 10.38
N ALA A 491 -34.98 5.66 9.08
CA ALA A 491 -34.89 4.61 8.08
C ALA A 491 -33.47 4.60 7.51
N MET A 492 -32.77 3.51 7.82
CA MET A 492 -31.51 3.01 7.28
C MET A 492 -31.29 3.40 5.81
N MET A 493 -30.64 4.54 5.54
CA MET A 493 -30.14 4.85 4.21
C MET A 493 -28.89 3.99 3.94
N PRO A 494 -28.82 3.24 2.82
CA PRO A 494 -27.58 2.58 2.44
C PRO A 494 -26.52 3.65 2.16
N MET A 495 -25.35 3.51 2.78
CA MET A 495 -24.14 4.35 2.62
C MET A 495 -23.58 4.40 1.17
N ASN A 496 -24.34 3.92 0.17
CA ASN A 496 -23.97 3.89 -1.24
C ASN A 496 -23.79 5.29 -1.87
N GLY A 497 -24.25 6.36 -1.21
CA GLY A 497 -24.17 7.72 -1.74
C GLY A 497 -23.00 8.58 -1.22
N LEU A 498 -22.33 8.23 -0.12
CA LEU A 498 -21.42 9.17 0.57
C LEU A 498 -20.11 9.44 -0.22
N PHE A 499 -19.75 8.56 -1.15
CA PHE A 499 -18.50 8.64 -1.93
C PHE A 499 -18.72 9.08 -3.39
N GLY A 500 -19.97 9.34 -3.80
CA GLY A 500 -20.31 9.65 -5.20
C GLY A 500 -19.81 11.01 -5.71
N ASP A 501 -19.58 11.97 -4.81
CA ASP A 501 -19.37 13.38 -5.18
C ASP A 501 -17.89 13.82 -5.21
N PHE A 502 -16.94 12.94 -4.89
CA PHE A 502 -15.51 13.22 -5.06
C PHE A 502 -15.04 12.68 -6.41
N CYS A 503 -15.36 13.40 -7.48
CA CYS A 503 -15.02 13.03 -8.85
C CYS A 503 -13.51 13.20 -9.13
N PHE A 504 -12.72 12.17 -8.80
CA PHE A 504 -11.39 11.94 -9.38
C PHE A 504 -11.48 10.69 -10.25
N ASP A 505 -11.97 10.90 -11.47
CA ASP A 505 -12.42 9.83 -12.35
C ASP A 505 -11.28 9.13 -13.10
N LEU A 506 -10.58 8.26 -12.38
CA LEU A 506 -9.63 7.32 -12.97
C LEU A 506 -10.33 6.16 -13.69
N ASP A 507 -11.63 5.93 -13.46
CA ASP A 507 -12.39 4.91 -14.19
C ASP A 507 -12.59 5.28 -15.65
N ASP A 508 -12.88 6.55 -15.92
CA ASP A 508 -13.00 7.05 -17.28
C ASP A 508 -11.71 6.85 -18.09
N LEU A 509 -10.54 6.82 -17.45
CA LEU A 509 -9.27 6.54 -18.11
C LEU A 509 -9.12 5.07 -18.56
N TRP A 510 -9.81 4.13 -17.92
CA TRP A 510 -9.67 2.69 -18.13
C TRP A 510 -10.88 2.02 -18.77
N ARG A 511 -11.94 2.77 -19.12
CA ARG A 511 -13.15 2.24 -19.77
C ARG A 511 -12.91 1.96 -21.25
N THR A 512 -12.93 0.68 -21.63
CA THR A 512 -13.19 0.23 -23.00
C THR A 512 -14.71 0.20 -23.24
N PRO A 513 -15.23 0.59 -24.43
CA PRO A 513 -16.66 0.57 -24.74
C PRO A 513 -17.35 -0.81 -24.59
N ASP A 514 -16.60 -1.92 -24.64
CA ASP A 514 -17.18 -3.25 -24.89
C ASP A 514 -17.23 -4.21 -23.67
N TRP A 515 -17.23 -3.71 -22.43
CA TRP A 515 -17.34 -4.57 -21.24
C TRP A 515 -18.43 -4.07 -20.28
N GLN A 516 -19.69 -4.38 -20.61
CA GLN A 516 -20.82 -4.39 -19.68
C GLN A 516 -21.15 -5.82 -19.25
#